data_AF-A0A327KD11-F1
#
_entry.id   AF-A0A327KD11-F1
#
_cell.length_a   1.000
_cell.length_b   1.000
_cell.length_c   1.000
_cell.angle_alpha   90.00
_cell.angle_beta   90.00
_cell.angle_gamma   90.00
#
_symmetry.space_group_name_H-M   'P 1'
#
loop_
_entity.id
_entity.type
_entity.pdbx_description
1 polymer ?
#
loop_
_entity_poly.entity_id
_entity_poly.type
_entity_poly.pdbx_seq_one_letter_code
_entity_poly.pdbx_strand_id
1 'polypeptide(L)'
;MRTVKFAGAAALAFVSLTLVSAEVIRTAVGQQFDNRAESSRADSSRTESTRVALAPSRGDATVDARPAPARIDVAAATDVPAPVAATGPRLALVIGNGAYPDGEAPLKAPIADARAVADELRGKGFDVELGENMSKQAMERAVERFTAKITPGATALLYFSGHGLQIGRESFLVPVSAQIWRPEDVRRDGIGLEPVVAAMDARGAAGKLVVLDAARKNPFERRLRGFSSGLAPIAGPEGTLVLYAVAPGKVADQESDGQSVFARELIAQMRNTGQTVEEAFNRTRLTVARATGGAQVPAVFSAITEPFSFAASETKPADGKAAGKPDDQAPVRQSAR
;
A
#
# COMPACT_ATOMS: atom_id res chain seq x y z
N MET A 1 20.32 48.09 35.44
CA MET A 1 18.88 47.82 35.69
C MET A 1 18.61 46.35 35.43
N ARG A 2 18.21 45.64 36.50
CA ARG A 2 17.47 44.36 36.60
C ARG A 2 17.78 43.19 35.66
N THR A 3 18.43 42.20 36.27
CA THR A 3 18.28 40.74 36.15
C THR A 3 16.81 40.25 36.11
N VAL A 4 16.56 39.07 35.51
CA VAL A 4 16.15 37.80 36.17
C VAL A 4 15.54 36.81 35.16
N LYS A 5 16.02 35.55 35.23
CA LYS A 5 15.58 34.28 34.61
C LYS A 5 14.18 33.83 35.08
N PHE A 6 13.51 32.94 34.33
CA PHE A 6 12.80 31.70 34.78
C PHE A 6 12.36 30.97 33.48
N ALA A 7 12.70 29.73 33.12
CA ALA A 7 12.76 28.42 33.79
C ALA A 7 11.40 27.68 33.90
N GLY A 8 11.37 26.48 33.31
CA GLY A 8 10.53 25.34 33.68
C GLY A 8 9.27 25.11 32.84
N ALA A 9 8.72 23.91 32.74
CA ALA A 9 9.18 22.55 33.04
C ALA A 9 8.10 21.58 32.50
N ALA A 10 8.52 20.33 32.29
CA ALA A 10 7.76 19.13 31.98
C ALA A 10 6.33 19.00 32.54
N ALA A 11 5.49 18.23 31.83
CA ALA A 11 4.74 17.12 32.44
C ALA A 11 4.11 16.19 31.38
N LEU A 12 4.49 14.93 31.44
CA LEU A 12 3.75 13.76 30.95
C LEU A 12 2.35 13.71 31.58
N ALA A 13 1.35 13.25 30.82
CA ALA A 13 0.27 12.43 31.37
C ALA A 13 -0.33 11.51 30.30
N PHE A 14 -0.07 10.22 30.47
CA PHE A 14 -0.76 9.07 29.90
C PHE A 14 -2.13 8.89 30.57
N VAL A 15 -3.22 8.70 29.80
CA VAL A 15 -4.43 7.89 30.13
C VAL A 15 -5.11 7.54 28.77
N SER A 16 -4.90 6.35 28.20
CA SER A 16 -5.74 5.13 28.27
C SER A 16 -7.16 5.20 27.69
N LEU A 17 -7.34 4.40 26.61
CA LEU A 17 -8.47 3.48 26.30
C LEU A 17 -9.86 4.13 26.12
N THR A 18 -10.61 3.96 25.02
CA THR A 18 -11.19 2.69 24.53
C THR A 18 -11.97 2.96 23.22
N LEU A 19 -12.12 1.91 22.40
CA LEU A 19 -12.97 1.72 21.20
C LEU A 19 -14.12 2.71 20.95
N VAL A 20 -14.24 3.17 19.70
CA VAL A 20 -15.48 2.99 18.90
C VAL A 20 -15.09 2.64 17.46
N SER A 21 -15.27 1.37 17.13
CA SER A 21 -15.35 0.85 15.77
C SER A 21 -16.73 1.20 15.17
N ALA A 22 -16.74 1.40 13.86
CA ALA A 22 -17.92 1.34 12.97
C ALA A 22 -19.04 2.37 13.23
N GLU A 23 -18.99 3.52 12.55
CA GLU A 23 -20.16 4.20 11.93
C GLU A 23 -19.72 5.48 11.17
N VAL A 24 -18.96 5.39 10.06
CA VAL A 24 -18.71 6.56 9.17
C VAL A 24 -18.83 6.17 7.68
N ILE A 25 -19.74 5.24 7.35
CA ILE A 25 -20.14 4.99 5.97
C ILE A 25 -21.67 4.91 5.92
N ARG A 26 -22.31 6.07 6.05
CA ARG A 26 -23.62 6.40 5.47
C ARG A 26 -23.92 7.87 5.74
N THR A 27 -24.68 8.47 4.85
CA THR A 27 -25.21 9.86 4.91
C THR A 27 -24.36 10.90 4.17
N ALA A 28 -24.34 10.80 2.84
CA ALA A 28 -24.18 11.96 1.97
C ALA A 28 -24.87 11.74 0.62
N VAL A 29 -26.16 11.37 0.61
CA VAL A 29 -27.03 11.50 -0.58
C VAL A 29 -28.46 11.78 -0.13
N GLY A 30 -28.94 12.99 -0.40
CA GLY A 30 -30.35 13.33 -0.60
C GLY A 30 -31.23 13.48 0.65
N GLN A 31 -31.66 14.71 0.95
CA GLN A 31 -33.05 15.13 0.74
C GLN A 31 -33.23 16.61 1.09
N GLN A 32 -34.27 17.18 0.52
CA GLN A 32 -34.52 18.59 0.23
C GLN A 32 -35.76 19.05 1.02
N PHE A 33 -35.83 20.37 1.27
CA PHE A 33 -37.01 21.18 1.59
C PHE A 33 -37.56 21.29 3.03
N ASP A 34 -37.65 22.58 3.40
CA ASP A 34 -38.73 23.31 4.09
C ASP A 34 -38.83 23.45 5.63
N ASN A 35 -38.94 24.75 5.98
CA ASN A 35 -39.69 25.41 7.06
C ASN A 35 -39.04 25.67 8.43
N ARG A 36 -38.65 26.96 8.58
CA ARG A 36 -39.31 28.03 9.38
C ARG A 36 -39.44 27.87 10.92
N ALA A 37 -39.07 28.98 11.59
CA ALA A 37 -39.41 29.40 12.97
C ALA A 37 -38.72 28.58 14.09
N GLU A 38 -38.19 29.10 15.20
CA GLU A 38 -38.32 30.31 16.03
C GLU A 38 -37.01 30.41 16.86
N SER A 39 -36.34 31.56 17.01
CA SER A 39 -36.51 32.59 18.06
C SER A 39 -36.40 32.11 19.52
N SER A 40 -35.46 32.71 20.27
CA SER A 40 -35.46 33.03 21.73
C SER A 40 -34.11 32.67 22.37
N ARG A 41 -33.22 33.64 22.67
CA ARG A 41 -33.11 34.35 23.98
C ARG A 41 -33.01 33.35 25.14
N ALA A 42 -31.94 33.28 25.93
CA ALA A 42 -31.37 34.25 26.89
C ALA A 42 -30.76 33.33 27.99
N ASP A 43 -29.95 33.69 28.96
CA ASP A 43 -29.12 34.81 29.41
C ASP A 43 -28.70 34.35 30.83
N SER A 44 -27.45 34.62 31.23
CA SER A 44 -27.03 34.76 32.65
C SER A 44 -27.16 33.53 33.58
N SER A 45 -26.38 33.30 34.64
CA SER A 45 -25.33 33.99 35.41
C SER A 45 -24.79 32.93 36.43
N ARG A 46 -23.50 32.93 36.78
CA ARG A 46 -22.95 33.35 38.10
C ARG A 46 -23.58 32.58 39.30
N THR A 47 -22.88 31.96 40.26
CA THR A 47 -21.82 32.47 41.14
C THR A 47 -21.35 31.36 42.10
N GLU A 48 -20.07 31.36 42.47
CA GLU A 48 -19.40 31.00 43.75
C GLU A 48 -19.84 29.76 44.58
N SER A 49 -18.93 28.81 44.84
CA SER A 49 -17.91 28.80 45.92
C SER A 49 -18.50 28.50 47.31
N THR A 50 -18.19 27.34 47.88
CA THR A 50 -18.01 27.14 49.34
C THR A 50 -17.25 25.83 49.58
N ARG A 51 -16.09 25.95 50.24
CA ARG A 51 -15.33 24.85 50.87
C ARG A 51 -15.92 24.55 52.25
N VAL A 52 -15.98 23.29 52.66
CA VAL A 52 -15.85 22.88 54.07
C VAL A 52 -15.15 21.53 54.16
N ALA A 53 -14.15 21.44 55.03
CA ALA A 53 -13.43 20.24 55.44
C ALA A 53 -14.08 19.60 56.68
N LEU A 54 -13.94 18.28 56.88
CA LEU A 54 -13.98 17.69 58.23
C LEU A 54 -13.23 16.35 58.31
N ALA A 55 -12.71 16.12 59.51
CA ALA A 55 -11.68 15.21 60.00
C ALA A 55 -12.14 13.72 60.17
N PRO A 56 -11.27 12.81 60.68
CA PRO A 56 -11.25 11.38 60.36
C PRO A 56 -11.90 10.47 61.43
N SER A 57 -12.03 9.17 61.12
CA SER A 57 -12.20 8.12 62.14
C SER A 57 -11.54 6.80 61.73
N ARG A 58 -10.94 6.16 62.74
CA ARG A 58 -10.27 4.84 62.74
C ARG A 58 -11.30 3.71 62.81
N GLY A 59 -10.94 2.55 62.24
CA GLY A 59 -11.63 1.28 62.45
C GLY A 59 -10.77 0.12 61.96
N ASP A 60 -10.40 -0.74 62.88
CA ASP A 60 -9.50 -1.89 62.77
C ASP A 60 -10.29 -3.15 62.36
N ALA A 61 -9.74 -4.02 61.49
CA ALA A 61 -10.17 -5.43 61.35
C ALA A 61 -9.29 -6.22 60.35
N THR A 62 -8.39 -7.02 60.92
CA THR A 62 -8.09 -8.44 60.63
C THR A 62 -7.97 -8.94 59.18
N VAL A 63 -6.73 -9.37 58.92
CA VAL A 63 -6.20 -10.34 57.97
C VAL A 63 -7.16 -11.49 57.62
N ASP A 64 -7.43 -11.66 56.33
CA ASP A 64 -7.94 -12.91 55.77
C ASP A 64 -7.18 -13.25 54.47
N ALA A 65 -6.67 -14.48 54.41
CA ALA A 65 -5.75 -14.97 53.40
C ALA A 65 -6.43 -15.17 52.04
N ARG A 66 -5.91 -14.52 50.99
CA ARG A 66 -6.27 -14.82 49.59
C ARG A 66 -5.18 -15.68 48.94
N PRO A 67 -5.52 -16.80 48.27
CA PRO A 67 -4.55 -17.60 47.54
C PRO A 67 -4.11 -16.88 46.25
N ALA A 68 -2.85 -17.06 45.88
CA ALA A 68 -2.26 -16.50 44.66
C ALA A 68 -2.98 -17.02 43.39
N PRO A 69 -3.19 -16.18 42.35
CA PRO A 69 -3.78 -16.66 41.11
C PRO A 69 -2.79 -17.56 40.36
N ALA A 70 -3.28 -18.72 39.92
CA ALA A 70 -2.59 -19.66 39.06
C ALA A 70 -2.15 -18.98 37.75
N ARG A 71 -0.90 -19.24 37.35
CA ARG A 71 -0.38 -18.85 36.04
C ARG A 71 -1.10 -19.68 34.97
N ILE A 72 -1.81 -19.02 34.07
CA ILE A 72 -2.28 -19.64 32.84
C ILE A 72 -1.17 -19.45 31.82
N ASP A 73 -0.39 -20.49 31.58
CA ASP A 73 0.54 -20.55 30.45
C ASP A 73 -0.28 -20.73 29.17
N VAL A 74 -0.73 -19.62 28.58
CA VAL A 74 -1.32 -19.64 27.23
C VAL A 74 -0.17 -19.72 26.23
N ALA A 75 0.35 -20.93 26.01
CA ALA A 75 1.11 -21.24 24.81
C ALA A 75 0.13 -21.35 23.62
N ALA A 76 -0.43 -20.22 23.20
CA ALA A 76 -1.15 -20.14 21.94
C ALA A 76 -0.12 -19.96 20.82
N ALA A 77 0.32 -21.07 20.26
CA ALA A 77 0.90 -21.07 18.91
C ALA A 77 -0.19 -20.52 17.98
N THR A 78 -0.03 -19.26 17.57
CA THR A 78 -0.82 -18.68 16.49
C THR A 78 -0.31 -19.31 15.21
N ASP A 79 -0.96 -20.40 14.79
CA ASP A 79 -0.80 -20.95 13.46
C ASP A 79 -1.44 -19.95 12.48
N VAL A 80 -0.66 -18.93 12.11
CA VAL A 80 -1.02 -18.03 11.02
C VAL A 80 -0.92 -18.89 9.76
N PRO A 81 -2.02 -19.16 9.04
CA PRO A 81 -1.95 -19.97 7.84
C PRO A 81 -0.93 -19.34 6.90
N ALA A 82 0.07 -20.14 6.52
CA ALA A 82 1.08 -19.71 5.56
C ALA A 82 0.38 -19.24 4.28
N PRO A 83 0.81 -18.11 3.68
CA PRO A 83 0.18 -17.62 2.47
C PRO A 83 0.19 -18.72 1.41
N VAL A 84 -0.99 -19.04 0.89
CA VAL A 84 -1.14 -20.01 -0.20
C VAL A 84 -0.34 -19.44 -1.37
N ALA A 85 0.74 -20.13 -1.72
CA ALA A 85 1.63 -19.67 -2.77
C ALA A 85 0.83 -19.58 -4.07
N ALA A 86 0.72 -18.38 -4.65
CA ALA A 86 0.34 -18.23 -6.05
C ALA A 86 1.29 -19.12 -6.86
N THR A 87 0.76 -20.25 -7.33
CA THR A 87 1.56 -21.33 -7.93
C THR A 87 1.84 -21.03 -9.41
N GLY A 88 1.22 -19.98 -9.96
CA GLY A 88 1.45 -19.52 -11.32
C GLY A 88 2.68 -18.63 -11.47
N PRO A 89 3.06 -18.32 -12.72
CA PRO A 89 4.23 -17.49 -13.02
C PRO A 89 4.08 -16.09 -12.44
N ARG A 90 5.23 -15.48 -12.10
CA ARG A 90 5.32 -14.10 -11.61
C ARG A 90 5.84 -13.22 -12.74
N LEU A 91 5.03 -12.28 -13.18
CA LEU A 91 5.31 -11.44 -14.34
C LEU A 91 5.28 -9.98 -13.91
N ALA A 92 6.22 -9.17 -14.39
CA ALA A 92 6.19 -7.74 -14.16
C ALA A 92 6.46 -6.94 -15.44
N LEU A 93 5.65 -5.91 -15.67
CA LEU A 93 5.92 -4.84 -16.63
C LEU A 93 6.31 -3.60 -15.85
N VAL A 94 7.54 -3.11 -16.05
CA VAL A 94 8.10 -1.97 -15.33
C VAL A 94 8.44 -0.90 -16.34
N ILE A 95 7.79 0.26 -16.26
CA ILE A 95 7.96 1.35 -17.22
C ILE A 95 8.40 2.63 -16.49
N GLY A 96 9.49 3.23 -16.96
CA GLY A 96 9.99 4.52 -16.51
C GLY A 96 10.05 5.52 -17.66
N ASN A 97 9.18 6.53 -17.66
CA ASN A 97 9.16 7.58 -18.67
C ASN A 97 9.56 8.92 -18.05
N GLY A 98 10.67 9.50 -18.51
CA GLY A 98 11.17 10.78 -18.00
C GLY A 98 11.61 11.79 -19.07
N ALA A 99 11.94 11.34 -20.28
CA ALA A 99 12.37 12.20 -21.38
C ALA A 99 11.20 12.71 -22.22
N TYR A 100 10.34 13.56 -21.64
CA TYR A 100 9.22 14.18 -22.36
C TYR A 100 9.71 15.40 -23.15
N PRO A 101 9.53 15.44 -24.50
CA PRO A 101 9.98 16.56 -25.32
C PRO A 101 9.34 17.90 -24.94
N ASP A 102 8.09 17.85 -24.47
CA ASP A 102 7.30 19.04 -24.09
C ASP A 102 7.47 19.43 -22.60
N GLY A 103 8.32 18.71 -21.86
CA GLY A 103 8.63 19.03 -20.46
C GLY A 103 9.63 20.18 -20.33
N GLU A 104 9.53 20.98 -19.26
CA GLU A 104 10.49 22.05 -18.97
C GLU A 104 11.90 21.48 -18.66
N ALA A 105 11.97 20.28 -18.09
CA ALA A 105 13.19 19.50 -17.90
C ALA A 105 12.88 17.98 -17.89
N PRO A 106 13.82 17.11 -18.30
CA PRO A 106 13.64 15.66 -18.18
C PRO A 106 13.54 15.21 -16.73
N LEU A 107 12.58 14.34 -16.43
CA LEU A 107 12.47 13.68 -15.13
C LEU A 107 13.55 12.60 -15.04
N LYS A 108 14.55 12.79 -14.17
CA LYS A 108 15.60 11.78 -13.95
C LYS A 108 15.11 10.61 -13.09
N ALA A 109 14.23 10.89 -12.12
CA ALA A 109 13.75 9.90 -11.16
C ALA A 109 13.05 8.69 -11.77
N PRO A 110 12.13 8.83 -12.75
CA PRO A 110 11.41 7.69 -13.31
C PRO A 110 12.27 6.57 -13.89
N ILE A 111 13.38 6.92 -14.55
CA ILE A 111 14.29 5.93 -15.15
C ILE A 111 15.09 5.23 -14.05
N ALA A 112 15.62 6.00 -13.08
CA ALA A 112 16.34 5.44 -11.94
C ALA A 112 15.45 4.51 -11.10
N ASP A 113 14.21 4.92 -10.86
CA ASP A 113 13.23 4.16 -10.09
C ASP A 113 12.82 2.87 -10.80
N ALA A 114 12.50 2.94 -12.10
CA ALA A 114 12.14 1.77 -12.89
C ALA A 114 13.25 0.72 -12.91
N ARG A 115 14.51 1.14 -13.09
CA ARG A 115 15.65 0.21 -13.02
C ARG A 115 15.78 -0.46 -11.65
N ALA A 116 15.74 0.34 -10.58
CA ALA A 116 15.90 -0.18 -9.22
C ALA A 116 14.76 -1.13 -8.81
N VAL A 117 13.52 -0.82 -9.19
CA VAL A 117 12.36 -1.69 -8.93
C VAL A 117 12.43 -2.96 -9.78
N ALA A 118 12.83 -2.86 -11.06
CA ALA A 118 13.01 -4.02 -11.91
C ALA A 118 14.04 -5.01 -11.35
N ASP A 119 15.18 -4.50 -10.87
CA ASP A 119 16.24 -5.35 -10.30
C ASP A 119 15.79 -6.05 -9.01
N GLU A 120 15.07 -5.34 -8.13
CA GLU A 120 14.50 -5.95 -6.93
C GLU A 120 13.46 -7.04 -7.28
N LEU A 121 12.56 -6.76 -8.23
CA LEU A 121 11.54 -7.73 -8.66
C LEU A 121 12.16 -8.98 -9.31
N ARG A 122 13.22 -8.84 -10.11
CA ARG A 122 13.98 -9.97 -10.65
C ARG A 122 14.56 -10.82 -9.52
N GLY A 123 15.14 -10.19 -8.50
CA GLY A 123 15.64 -10.85 -7.30
C GLY A 123 14.56 -11.60 -6.50
N LYS A 124 13.28 -11.26 -6.70
CA LYS A 124 12.11 -11.93 -6.10
C LYS A 124 11.45 -12.97 -7.01
N GLY A 125 12.05 -13.27 -8.16
CA GLY A 125 11.58 -14.31 -9.08
C GLY A 125 10.50 -13.87 -10.07
N PHE A 126 10.34 -12.56 -10.30
CA PHE A 126 9.50 -12.07 -11.39
C PHE A 126 10.25 -12.14 -12.73
N ASP A 127 9.57 -12.55 -13.81
CA ASP A 127 9.98 -12.27 -15.19
C ASP A 127 9.64 -10.79 -15.49
N VAL A 128 10.67 -9.94 -15.55
CA VAL A 128 10.52 -8.49 -15.65
C VAL A 128 10.82 -7.98 -17.06
N GLU A 129 9.79 -7.42 -17.70
CA GLU A 129 9.94 -6.58 -18.89
C GLU A 129 10.14 -5.12 -18.47
N LEU A 130 11.35 -4.59 -18.64
CA LEU A 130 11.70 -3.20 -18.34
C LEU A 130 11.60 -2.34 -19.61
N GLY A 131 10.87 -1.23 -19.51
CA GLY A 131 10.74 -0.23 -20.56
C GLY A 131 11.13 1.17 -20.10
N GLU A 132 11.93 1.87 -20.90
CA GLU A 132 12.38 3.22 -20.59
C GLU A 132 12.02 4.17 -21.73
N ASN A 133 11.46 5.34 -21.40
CA ASN A 133 11.07 6.38 -22.35
C ASN A 133 10.30 5.83 -23.55
N MET A 134 9.28 5.02 -23.27
CA MET A 134 8.52 4.34 -24.31
C MET A 134 7.56 5.30 -25.01
N SER A 135 7.54 5.24 -26.34
CA SER A 135 6.48 5.83 -27.16
C SER A 135 5.15 5.10 -26.92
N LYS A 136 4.05 5.69 -27.40
CA LYS A 136 2.72 5.06 -27.29
C LYS A 136 2.72 3.64 -27.86
N GLN A 137 3.20 3.50 -29.09
CA GLN A 137 3.27 2.19 -29.76
C GLN A 137 4.17 1.20 -29.00
N ALA A 138 5.27 1.67 -28.41
CA ALA A 138 6.15 0.81 -27.61
C ALA A 138 5.45 0.33 -26.32
N MET A 139 4.72 1.22 -25.63
CA MET A 139 3.93 0.86 -24.45
C MET A 139 2.81 -0.11 -24.79
N GLU A 140 2.05 0.14 -25.87
CA GLU A 140 0.96 -0.74 -26.33
C GLU A 140 1.50 -2.16 -26.59
N ARG A 141 2.62 -2.28 -27.32
CA ARG A 141 3.26 -3.57 -27.59
C ARG A 141 3.82 -4.23 -26.33
N ALA A 142 4.33 -3.46 -25.38
CA ALA A 142 4.83 -4.01 -24.10
C ALA A 142 3.68 -4.55 -23.25
N VAL A 143 2.55 -3.83 -23.17
CA VAL A 143 1.33 -4.29 -22.52
C VAL A 143 0.79 -5.56 -23.21
N GLU A 144 0.77 -5.59 -24.54
CA GLU A 144 0.33 -6.76 -25.29
C GLU A 144 1.21 -8.00 -24.99
N ARG A 145 2.54 -7.86 -25.05
CA ARG A 145 3.48 -8.95 -24.71
C ARG A 145 3.34 -9.39 -23.26
N PHE A 146 3.24 -8.44 -22.34
CA PHE A 146 3.08 -8.71 -20.91
C PHE A 146 1.80 -9.50 -20.64
N THR A 147 0.66 -9.01 -21.15
CA THR A 147 -0.63 -9.68 -20.94
C THR A 147 -0.73 -11.02 -21.67
N ALA A 148 -0.05 -11.20 -22.81
CA ALA A 148 0.01 -12.47 -23.51
C ALA A 148 0.76 -13.57 -22.74
N LYS A 149 1.70 -13.21 -21.85
CA LYS A 149 2.41 -14.15 -20.98
C LYS A 149 1.58 -14.60 -19.76
N ILE A 150 0.52 -13.86 -19.42
CA ILE A 150 -0.32 -14.16 -18.25
C ILE A 150 -1.09 -15.46 -18.52
N THR A 151 -0.96 -16.39 -17.58
CA THR A 151 -1.71 -17.64 -17.53
C THR A 151 -2.55 -17.68 -16.25
N PRO A 152 -3.61 -18.51 -16.19
CA PRO A 152 -4.44 -18.65 -14.99
C PRO A 152 -3.59 -18.94 -13.74
N GLY A 153 -3.82 -18.19 -12.66
CA GLY A 153 -3.08 -18.32 -11.40
C GLY A 153 -1.77 -17.51 -11.34
N ALA A 154 -1.40 -16.80 -12.41
CA ALA A 154 -0.23 -15.93 -12.43
C ALA A 154 -0.39 -14.73 -11.48
N THR A 155 0.75 -14.22 -11.01
CA THR A 155 0.84 -12.88 -10.42
C THR A 155 1.38 -11.93 -11.47
N ALA A 156 0.60 -10.91 -11.80
CA ALA A 156 0.96 -9.89 -12.78
C ALA A 156 1.14 -8.55 -12.06
N LEU A 157 2.30 -7.92 -12.23
CA LEU A 157 2.63 -6.62 -11.66
C LEU A 157 2.86 -5.58 -12.75
N LEU A 158 2.20 -4.43 -12.64
CA LEU A 158 2.51 -3.24 -13.43
C LEU A 158 3.13 -2.18 -12.52
N TYR A 159 4.34 -1.74 -12.84
CA TYR A 159 4.97 -0.58 -12.25
C TYR A 159 5.10 0.51 -13.31
N PHE A 160 4.64 1.72 -13.00
CA PHE A 160 4.82 2.88 -13.87
C PHE A 160 5.31 4.09 -13.06
N SER A 161 6.38 4.72 -13.52
CA SER A 161 6.84 6.03 -13.07
C SER A 161 6.92 7.00 -14.25
N GLY A 162 6.37 8.21 -14.09
CA GLY A 162 6.30 9.21 -15.16
C GLY A 162 5.18 10.22 -14.95
N HIS A 163 4.57 10.71 -16.04
CA HIS A 163 3.37 11.54 -15.98
C HIS A 163 2.11 10.67 -16.07
N GLY A 164 1.17 10.95 -15.17
CA GLY A 164 -0.16 10.37 -15.13
C GLY A 164 -1.21 11.46 -15.24
N LEU A 165 -2.27 11.17 -15.97
CA LEU A 165 -3.37 12.09 -16.23
C LEU A 165 -4.71 11.45 -15.89
N GLN A 166 -5.62 12.26 -15.38
CA GLN A 166 -7.01 11.85 -15.16
C GLN A 166 -7.94 12.63 -16.09
N ILE A 167 -8.80 11.88 -16.80
CA ILE A 167 -9.92 12.45 -17.56
C ILE A 167 -11.21 11.80 -17.07
N GLY A 168 -12.08 12.59 -16.44
CA GLY A 168 -13.28 12.07 -15.81
C GLY A 168 -12.94 11.13 -14.65
N ARG A 169 -13.23 9.84 -14.80
CA ARG A 169 -12.98 8.80 -13.78
C ARG A 169 -11.89 7.80 -14.18
N GLU A 170 -11.17 8.08 -15.25
CA GLU A 170 -10.18 7.17 -15.83
C GLU A 170 -8.77 7.72 -15.68
N SER A 171 -7.82 6.82 -15.43
CA SER A 171 -6.39 7.11 -15.30
C SER A 171 -5.64 6.74 -16.57
N PHE A 172 -4.83 7.67 -17.06
CA PHE A 172 -4.00 7.50 -18.25
C PHE A 172 -2.52 7.65 -17.90
N LEU A 173 -1.72 6.68 -18.32
CA LEU A 173 -0.26 6.75 -18.29
C LEU A 173 0.21 7.48 -19.55
N VAL A 174 1.11 8.45 -19.41
CA VAL A 174 1.54 9.30 -20.53
C VAL A 174 2.83 8.74 -21.17
N PRO A 175 2.81 8.38 -22.47
CA PRO A 175 4.02 8.04 -23.21
C PRO A 175 4.90 9.26 -23.50
N VAL A 176 6.20 9.05 -23.74
CA VAL A 176 7.10 10.18 -24.09
C VAL A 176 6.79 10.80 -25.46
N SER A 177 6.08 10.08 -26.32
CA SER A 177 5.66 10.55 -27.64
C SER A 177 4.29 11.24 -27.66
N ALA A 178 3.65 11.43 -26.49
CA ALA A 178 2.30 11.96 -26.42
C ALA A 178 2.25 13.44 -26.83
N GLN A 179 1.27 13.82 -27.66
CA GLN A 179 1.07 15.19 -28.10
C GLN A 179 -0.26 15.71 -27.57
N ILE A 180 -0.23 16.26 -26.35
CA ILE A 180 -1.44 16.60 -25.60
C ILE A 180 -1.67 18.11 -25.65
N TRP A 181 -2.64 18.52 -26.48
CA TRP A 181 -3.08 19.92 -26.61
C TRP A 181 -4.46 20.15 -26.02
N ARG A 182 -5.32 19.14 -26.14
CA ARG A 182 -6.70 19.14 -25.64
C ARG A 182 -7.03 17.82 -24.95
N PRO A 183 -8.12 17.76 -24.18
CA PRO A 183 -8.47 16.59 -23.36
C PRO A 183 -8.65 15.29 -24.17
N GLU A 184 -9.17 15.40 -25.39
CA GLU A 184 -9.38 14.26 -26.28
C GLU A 184 -8.05 13.62 -26.70
N ASP A 185 -6.96 14.40 -26.76
CA ASP A 185 -5.64 13.89 -27.09
C ASP A 185 -5.10 12.97 -25.97
N VAL A 186 -5.52 13.17 -24.71
CA VAL A 186 -5.12 12.27 -23.61
C VAL A 186 -5.68 10.86 -23.83
N ARG A 187 -6.93 10.76 -24.29
CA ARG A 187 -7.55 9.46 -24.61
C ARG A 187 -6.93 8.83 -25.86
N ARG A 188 -6.54 9.66 -26.83
CA ARG A 188 -5.92 9.22 -28.08
C ARG A 188 -4.48 8.75 -27.89
N ASP A 189 -3.69 9.49 -27.12
CA ASP A 189 -2.23 9.33 -27.06
C ASP A 189 -1.75 8.70 -25.73
N GLY A 190 -2.57 8.73 -24.68
CA GLY A 190 -2.31 8.07 -23.41
C GLY A 190 -2.63 6.57 -23.45
N ILE A 191 -2.12 5.85 -22.44
CA ILE A 191 -2.46 4.45 -22.18
C ILE A 191 -3.43 4.40 -21.01
N GLY A 192 -4.67 4.01 -21.26
CA GLY A 192 -5.66 3.83 -20.19
C GLY A 192 -5.26 2.71 -19.25
N LEU A 193 -5.33 2.93 -17.95
CA LEU A 193 -4.90 1.97 -16.95
C LEU A 193 -5.95 0.89 -16.68
N GLU A 194 -7.23 1.25 -16.71
CA GLU A 194 -8.35 0.35 -16.49
C GLU A 194 -8.40 -0.79 -17.53
N PRO A 195 -8.21 -0.54 -18.85
CA PRO A 195 -8.07 -1.61 -19.84
C PRO A 195 -6.90 -2.56 -19.57
N VAL A 196 -5.77 -2.07 -19.04
CA VAL A 196 -4.61 -2.93 -18.72
C VAL A 196 -4.95 -3.87 -17.56
N VAL A 197 -5.55 -3.34 -16.49
CA VAL A 197 -5.99 -4.16 -15.34
C VAL A 197 -7.06 -5.17 -15.76
N ALA A 198 -8.02 -4.76 -16.59
CA ALA A 198 -9.03 -5.65 -17.14
C ALA A 198 -8.42 -6.75 -18.03
N ALA A 199 -7.38 -6.45 -18.81
CA ALA A 199 -6.67 -7.44 -19.61
C ALA A 199 -5.90 -8.46 -18.74
N MET A 200 -5.31 -8.03 -17.63
CA MET A 200 -4.68 -8.94 -16.66
C MET A 200 -5.72 -9.90 -16.06
N ASP A 201 -6.89 -9.39 -15.72
CA ASP A 201 -8.00 -10.17 -15.18
C ASP A 201 -8.57 -11.18 -16.18
N ALA A 202 -8.83 -10.74 -17.42
CA ALA A 202 -9.34 -11.59 -18.49
C ALA A 202 -8.39 -12.75 -18.85
N ARG A 203 -7.09 -12.61 -18.55
CA ARG A 203 -6.08 -13.68 -18.74
C ARG A 203 -5.99 -14.63 -17.54
N GLY A 204 -6.72 -14.37 -16.46
CA GLY A 204 -6.79 -15.22 -15.28
C GLY A 204 -5.71 -14.96 -14.24
N ALA A 205 -5.12 -13.76 -14.21
CA ALA A 205 -4.18 -13.40 -13.15
C ALA A 205 -4.88 -13.44 -11.78
N ALA A 206 -4.37 -14.27 -10.87
CA ALA A 206 -4.86 -14.37 -9.50
C ALA A 206 -4.46 -13.13 -8.68
N GLY A 207 -3.20 -12.69 -8.82
CA GLY A 207 -2.71 -11.46 -8.22
C GLY A 207 -2.48 -10.38 -9.28
N LYS A 208 -3.15 -9.23 -9.15
CA LYS A 208 -3.01 -8.07 -10.02
C LYS A 208 -2.46 -6.90 -9.22
N LEU A 209 -1.15 -6.68 -9.31
CA LEU A 209 -0.45 -5.64 -8.56
C LEU A 209 -0.21 -4.43 -9.46
N VAL A 210 -0.59 -3.24 -9.02
CA VAL A 210 -0.40 -2.01 -9.79
C VAL A 210 0.27 -0.97 -8.90
N VAL A 211 1.42 -0.47 -9.31
CA VAL A 211 2.21 0.52 -8.56
C VAL A 211 2.45 1.74 -9.43
N LEU A 212 1.98 2.90 -8.97
CA LEU A 212 1.90 4.12 -9.78
C LEU A 212 2.63 5.28 -9.11
N ASP A 213 3.74 5.68 -9.69
CA ASP A 213 4.49 6.89 -9.35
C ASP A 213 4.31 7.95 -10.45
N ALA A 214 3.06 8.34 -10.68
CA ALA A 214 2.67 9.20 -11.80
C ALA A 214 1.92 10.48 -11.42
N ALA A 215 1.74 10.72 -10.12
CA ALA A 215 1.04 11.89 -9.60
C ALA A 215 1.99 13.09 -9.45
N ARG A 216 2.50 13.57 -10.58
CA ARG A 216 3.48 14.67 -10.68
C ARG A 216 2.85 15.87 -11.38
N LYS A 217 3.37 17.07 -11.11
CA LYS A 217 2.92 18.30 -11.77
C LYS A 217 3.09 18.12 -13.27
N ASN A 218 2.04 18.40 -14.02
CA ASN A 218 2.00 18.03 -15.42
C ASN A 218 2.35 19.24 -16.32
N PRO A 219 3.31 19.13 -17.27
CA PRO A 219 3.61 20.19 -18.23
C PRO A 219 2.42 20.63 -19.10
N PHE A 220 1.38 19.78 -19.22
CA PHE A 220 0.17 20.08 -19.99
C PHE A 220 -0.88 20.89 -19.21
N GLU A 221 -0.71 21.14 -17.90
CA GLU A 221 -1.71 21.84 -17.05
C GLU A 221 -2.14 23.20 -17.61
N ARG A 222 -1.21 23.98 -18.16
CA ARG A 222 -1.51 25.31 -18.74
C ARG A 222 -2.43 25.20 -19.96
N ARG A 223 -2.36 24.09 -20.70
CA ARG A 223 -3.18 23.81 -21.89
C ARG A 223 -4.51 23.17 -21.50
N LEU A 224 -4.50 22.34 -20.46
CA LEU A 224 -5.64 21.55 -19.99
C LEU A 224 -6.37 22.20 -18.81
N ARG A 225 -6.64 23.51 -18.86
CA ARG A 225 -7.36 24.20 -17.74
C ARG A 225 -8.67 23.46 -17.42
N GLY A 226 -8.81 22.99 -16.18
CA GLY A 226 -10.00 22.28 -15.70
C GLY A 226 -9.90 20.75 -15.66
N PHE A 227 -8.76 20.16 -16.04
CA PHE A 227 -8.51 18.72 -15.88
C PHE A 227 -7.65 18.45 -14.65
N SER A 228 -8.00 17.39 -13.93
CA SER A 228 -7.40 17.04 -12.65
C SER A 228 -5.99 16.54 -12.84
N SER A 229 -5.03 17.25 -12.24
CA SER A 229 -3.69 16.71 -12.01
C SER A 229 -3.80 15.53 -11.04
N GLY A 230 -3.02 14.48 -11.31
CA GLY A 230 -3.07 13.22 -10.56
C GLY A 230 -3.84 12.11 -11.28
N LEU A 231 -4.11 11.02 -10.55
CA LEU A 231 -4.78 9.82 -11.06
C LEU A 231 -6.16 9.66 -10.43
N ALA A 232 -7.08 9.03 -11.17
CA ALA A 232 -8.36 8.58 -10.63
C ALA A 232 -8.17 7.33 -9.76
N PRO A 233 -9.01 7.13 -8.72
CA PRO A 233 -9.03 5.87 -8.00
C PRO A 233 -9.55 4.75 -8.91
N ILE A 234 -8.82 3.65 -8.95
CA ILE A 234 -9.19 2.45 -9.70
C ILE A 234 -9.80 1.42 -8.76
N ALA A 235 -11.02 1.00 -9.08
CA ALA A 235 -11.62 -0.21 -8.54
C ALA A 235 -11.37 -1.35 -9.54
N GLY A 236 -10.40 -2.20 -9.25
CA GLY A 236 -10.10 -3.36 -10.08
C GLY A 236 -10.96 -4.58 -9.72
N PRO A 237 -10.95 -5.63 -10.56
CA PRO A 237 -11.52 -6.93 -10.23
C PRO A 237 -10.90 -7.55 -8.97
N GLU A 238 -11.50 -8.63 -8.47
CA GLU A 238 -10.98 -9.39 -7.33
C GLU A 238 -9.51 -9.78 -7.54
N GLY A 239 -8.69 -9.70 -6.49
CA GLY A 239 -7.26 -9.95 -6.55
C GLY A 239 -6.43 -8.74 -7.00
N THR A 240 -7.04 -7.55 -7.15
CA THR A 240 -6.33 -6.31 -7.48
C THR A 240 -5.84 -5.59 -6.24
N LEU A 241 -4.57 -5.18 -6.23
CA LEU A 241 -3.98 -4.30 -5.22
C LEU A 241 -3.21 -3.18 -5.90
N VAL A 242 -3.60 -1.95 -5.59
CA VAL A 242 -3.03 -0.74 -6.20
C VAL A 242 -2.34 0.10 -5.12
N LEU A 243 -1.09 0.50 -5.40
CA LEU A 243 -0.33 1.45 -4.62
C LEU A 243 -0.05 2.71 -5.45
N TYR A 244 -0.58 3.84 -5.00
CA TYR A 244 -0.29 5.15 -5.57
C TYR A 244 0.78 5.84 -4.74
N ALA A 245 1.81 6.41 -5.38
CA ALA A 245 2.85 7.19 -4.70
C ALA A 245 2.29 8.46 -4.02
N VAL A 246 1.16 8.96 -4.51
CA VAL A 246 0.39 10.06 -3.93
C VAL A 246 -1.09 9.70 -4.00
N ALA A 247 -1.89 10.10 -3.03
CA ALA A 247 -3.33 9.88 -3.07
C ALA A 247 -3.98 10.37 -4.39
N PRO A 248 -4.99 9.66 -4.93
CA PRO A 248 -5.74 10.07 -6.11
C PRO A 248 -6.21 11.53 -6.05
N GLY A 249 -6.16 12.22 -7.20
CA GLY A 249 -6.49 13.65 -7.33
C GLY A 249 -5.52 14.63 -6.65
N LYS A 250 -4.37 14.16 -6.14
CA LYS A 250 -3.29 15.00 -5.61
C LYS A 250 -2.03 14.86 -6.46
N VAL A 251 -1.12 15.80 -6.28
CA VAL A 251 0.18 15.87 -6.95
C VAL A 251 1.28 16.00 -5.90
N ALA A 252 2.44 15.40 -6.15
CA ALA A 252 3.65 15.66 -5.39
C ALA A 252 4.50 16.76 -6.07
N ASP A 253 4.99 17.69 -5.25
CA ASP A 253 5.86 18.80 -5.68
C ASP A 253 7.34 18.40 -5.80
N GLN A 254 7.72 17.18 -5.41
CA GLN A 254 9.12 16.76 -5.33
C GLN A 254 9.63 16.05 -6.60
N GLU A 255 10.64 16.65 -7.20
CA GLU A 255 11.63 15.96 -8.02
C GLU A 255 12.90 15.73 -7.19
N SER A 256 13.41 14.50 -7.18
CA SER A 256 14.76 14.22 -6.67
C SER A 256 15.72 14.08 -7.86
N ASP A 257 16.95 14.54 -7.69
CA ASP A 257 18.05 14.32 -8.64
C ASP A 257 18.59 12.87 -8.59
N GLY A 258 17.69 11.89 -8.62
CA GLY A 258 18.01 10.48 -8.48
C GLY A 258 16.79 9.63 -8.18
N GLN A 259 16.96 8.57 -7.39
CA GLN A 259 15.85 7.71 -6.99
C GLN A 259 14.82 8.48 -6.14
N SER A 260 13.52 8.26 -6.36
CA SER A 260 12.47 8.86 -5.55
C SER A 260 12.42 8.23 -4.15
N VAL A 261 11.98 9.01 -3.17
CA VAL A 261 11.72 8.50 -1.81
C VAL A 261 10.73 7.35 -1.87
N PHE A 262 9.68 7.48 -2.69
CA PHE A 262 8.69 6.41 -2.89
C PHE A 262 9.31 5.09 -3.35
N ALA A 263 10.08 5.10 -4.44
CA ALA A 263 10.70 3.87 -4.96
C ALA A 263 11.70 3.28 -3.96
N ARG A 264 12.50 4.11 -3.30
CA ARG A 264 13.46 3.67 -2.28
C ARG A 264 12.77 2.96 -1.11
N GLU A 265 11.73 3.57 -0.56
CA GLU A 265 10.97 3.00 0.55
C GLU A 265 10.19 1.74 0.13
N LEU A 266 9.67 1.70 -1.10
CA LEU A 266 9.01 0.52 -1.65
C LEU A 266 9.97 -0.67 -1.73
N ILE A 267 11.16 -0.47 -2.31
CA ILE A 267 12.20 -1.50 -2.42
C ILE A 267 12.62 -1.99 -1.03
N ALA A 268 12.77 -1.09 -0.06
CA ALA A 268 13.07 -1.47 1.32
C ALA A 268 12.00 -2.41 1.91
N GLN A 269 10.71 -2.18 1.60
CA GLN A 269 9.65 -3.10 2.03
C GLN A 269 9.60 -4.40 1.22
N MET A 270 9.94 -4.39 -0.07
CA MET A 270 10.03 -5.63 -0.87
C MET A 270 11.13 -6.58 -0.36
N ARG A 271 12.19 -6.03 0.25
CA ARG A 271 13.28 -6.81 0.83
C ARG A 271 12.91 -7.56 2.10
N ASN A 272 11.93 -7.07 2.85
CA ASN A 272 11.47 -7.71 4.08
C ASN A 272 10.76 -9.03 3.75
N THR A 273 11.29 -10.13 4.28
CA THR A 273 10.71 -11.47 4.16
C THR A 273 9.60 -11.70 5.19
N GLY A 274 8.67 -12.60 4.90
CA GLY A 274 7.63 -13.02 5.86
C GLY A 274 6.43 -12.07 5.98
N GLN A 275 6.32 -11.05 5.12
CA GLN A 275 5.15 -10.18 5.04
C GLN A 275 4.37 -10.39 3.73
N THR A 276 3.08 -10.06 3.77
CA THR A 276 2.24 -10.01 2.57
C THR A 276 2.55 -8.76 1.74
N VAL A 277 2.16 -8.74 0.48
CA VAL A 277 2.29 -7.56 -0.40
C VAL A 277 1.44 -6.41 0.10
N GLU A 278 0.25 -6.70 0.65
CA GLU A 278 -0.60 -5.69 1.26
C GLU A 278 0.06 -5.07 2.50
N GLU A 279 0.70 -5.88 3.35
CA GLU A 279 1.47 -5.35 4.48
C GLU A 279 2.67 -4.52 4.00
N ALA A 280 3.39 -4.99 2.98
CA ALA A 280 4.49 -4.25 2.38
C ALA A 280 4.03 -2.88 1.87
N PHE A 281 2.91 -2.80 1.14
CA PHE A 281 2.36 -1.55 0.62
C PHE A 281 1.87 -0.61 1.72
N ASN A 282 1.20 -1.15 2.74
CA ASN A 282 0.79 -0.37 3.90
C ASN A 282 2.00 0.18 4.67
N ARG A 283 3.08 -0.60 4.81
CA ARG A 283 4.35 -0.12 5.40
C ARG A 283 5.01 0.94 4.53
N THR A 284 5.06 0.76 3.21
CA THR A 284 5.59 1.79 2.28
C THR A 284 4.84 3.11 2.43
N ARG A 285 3.50 3.06 2.54
CA ARG A 285 2.70 4.27 2.81
C ARG A 285 3.15 4.99 4.08
N LEU A 286 3.36 4.25 5.17
CA LEU A 286 3.79 4.81 6.45
C LEU A 286 5.21 5.37 6.40
N THR A 287 6.15 4.65 5.77
CA THR A 287 7.56 5.08 5.73
C THR A 287 7.77 6.27 4.80
N VAL A 288 7.06 6.35 3.67
CA VAL A 288 7.09 7.53 2.78
C VAL A 288 6.50 8.76 3.46
N ALA A 289 5.34 8.61 4.12
CA ALA A 289 4.74 9.72 4.86
C ALA A 289 5.67 10.23 5.96
N ARG A 290 6.37 9.33 6.66
CA ARG A 290 7.37 9.71 7.67
C ARG A 290 8.61 10.38 7.06
N ALA A 291 9.18 9.79 6.02
CA ALA A 291 10.42 10.27 5.38
C ALA A 291 10.24 11.65 4.72
N THR A 292 9.02 11.98 4.30
CA THR A 292 8.69 13.27 3.68
C THR A 292 8.05 14.27 4.66
N GLY A 293 7.96 13.94 5.95
CA GLY A 293 7.30 14.80 6.94
C GLY A 293 5.82 15.07 6.65
N GLY A 294 5.15 14.15 5.94
CA GLY A 294 3.76 14.27 5.51
C GLY A 294 3.55 14.99 4.17
N ALA A 295 4.61 15.47 3.51
CA ALA A 295 4.50 16.12 2.21
C ALA A 295 4.03 15.16 1.10
N GLN A 296 4.38 13.88 1.21
CA GLN A 296 3.93 12.83 0.31
C GLN A 296 3.23 11.72 1.11
N VAL A 297 1.96 11.46 0.78
CA VAL A 297 1.16 10.41 1.41
C VAL A 297 0.65 9.43 0.35
N PRO A 298 1.26 8.23 0.25
CA PRO A 298 0.77 7.18 -0.63
C PRO A 298 -0.64 6.71 -0.26
N ALA A 299 -1.34 6.12 -1.23
CA ALA A 299 -2.65 5.50 -1.03
C ALA A 299 -2.64 4.05 -1.51
N VAL A 300 -3.29 3.18 -0.74
CA VAL A 300 -3.41 1.74 -1.03
C VAL A 300 -4.89 1.41 -1.25
N PHE A 301 -5.19 0.69 -2.32
CA PHE A 301 -6.52 0.15 -2.62
C PHE A 301 -6.41 -1.35 -2.80
N SER A 302 -7.11 -2.10 -1.96
CA SER A 302 -7.05 -3.56 -1.92
C SER A 302 -8.41 -4.16 -2.25
N ALA A 303 -8.43 -5.07 -3.22
CA ALA A 303 -9.51 -5.98 -3.52
C ALA A 303 -9.00 -7.43 -3.49
N ILE A 304 -7.91 -7.69 -2.76
CA ILE A 304 -7.34 -9.02 -2.57
C ILE A 304 -8.13 -9.75 -1.48
N THR A 305 -8.47 -11.01 -1.75
CA THR A 305 -9.16 -11.92 -0.83
C THR A 305 -8.22 -12.96 -0.22
N GLU A 306 -7.10 -13.28 -0.89
CA GLU A 306 -6.09 -14.25 -0.42
C GLU A 306 -4.71 -13.61 -0.22
N PRO A 307 -3.99 -13.92 0.88
CA PRO A 307 -2.71 -13.31 1.18
C PRO A 307 -1.63 -13.71 0.16
N PHE A 308 -1.01 -12.72 -0.48
CA PHE A 308 0.10 -12.88 -1.45
C PHE A 308 1.42 -12.30 -0.90
N SER A 309 2.57 -12.86 -1.28
CA SER A 309 3.91 -12.35 -0.89
C SER A 309 4.85 -12.15 -2.07
N PHE A 310 5.72 -11.14 -1.98
CA PHE A 310 6.73 -10.83 -3.00
C PHE A 310 7.78 -11.93 -3.16
N ALA A 311 8.13 -12.65 -2.09
CA ALA A 311 9.05 -13.78 -2.20
C ALA A 311 8.34 -15.00 -2.80
N ALA A 312 9.02 -15.73 -3.69
CA ALA A 312 8.59 -17.07 -4.04
C ALA A 312 8.63 -17.91 -2.75
N SER A 313 7.52 -18.58 -2.41
CA SER A 313 7.64 -19.65 -1.43
C SER A 313 8.59 -20.67 -2.04
N GLU A 314 9.74 -20.89 -1.42
CA GLU A 314 10.48 -22.11 -1.65
C GLU A 314 9.51 -23.24 -1.28
N THR A 315 8.92 -23.89 -2.28
CA THR A 315 8.36 -25.21 -2.09
C THR A 315 9.53 -26.12 -1.77
N LYS A 316 9.89 -26.18 -0.48
CA LYS A 316 10.64 -27.30 0.05
C LYS A 316 9.81 -28.54 -0.32
N PRO A 317 10.35 -29.50 -1.08
CA PRO A 317 9.67 -30.77 -1.29
C PRO A 317 9.32 -31.30 0.09
N ALA A 318 8.05 -31.59 0.33
CA ALA A 318 7.66 -32.36 1.50
C ALA A 318 8.50 -33.63 1.48
N ASP A 319 9.48 -33.72 2.38
CA ASP A 319 10.32 -34.88 2.55
C ASP A 319 9.35 -36.06 2.72
N GLY A 320 9.33 -36.90 1.67
CA GLY A 320 8.54 -38.12 1.65
C GLY A 320 8.92 -38.90 2.89
N LYS A 321 7.94 -39.09 3.77
CA LYS A 321 8.01 -40.03 4.89
C LYS A 321 8.50 -41.36 4.31
N ALA A 322 9.79 -41.63 4.50
CA ALA A 322 10.42 -42.86 4.04
C ALA A 322 9.65 -44.01 4.69
N ALA A 323 8.95 -44.78 3.84
CA ALA A 323 8.38 -46.05 4.21
C ALA A 323 9.51 -46.92 4.78
N GLY A 324 9.29 -47.45 5.98
CA GLY A 324 10.23 -48.31 6.68
C GLY A 324 10.68 -49.46 5.79
N LYS A 325 12.00 -49.65 5.75
CA LYS A 325 12.64 -50.84 5.19
C LYS A 325 12.16 -52.06 6.00
N PRO A 326 11.71 -53.17 5.36
CA PRO A 326 11.56 -54.44 6.07
C PRO A 326 12.93 -54.96 6.48
N ASP A 327 13.06 -55.40 7.73
CA ASP A 327 14.23 -56.08 8.26
C ASP A 327 14.58 -57.31 7.43
N ASP A 328 15.82 -57.35 6.96
CA ASP A 328 16.45 -58.51 6.32
C ASP A 328 16.99 -59.42 7.44
N GLN A 329 16.24 -60.46 7.80
CA GLN A 329 16.71 -61.50 8.72
C GLN A 329 17.72 -62.40 8.00
N ALA A 330 18.98 -62.31 8.43
CA ALA A 330 20.07 -63.18 8.02
C ALA A 330 19.79 -64.66 8.38
N PRO A 331 20.20 -65.64 7.54
CA PRO A 331 20.02 -67.05 7.85
C PRO A 331 21.06 -67.55 8.86
N VAL A 332 20.57 -68.19 9.91
CA VAL A 332 21.35 -68.98 10.88
C VAL A 332 21.99 -70.17 10.15
N ARG A 333 23.32 -70.20 10.06
CA ARG A 333 24.06 -71.43 9.72
C ARG A 333 24.00 -72.38 10.91
N GLN A 334 23.14 -73.39 10.84
CA GLN A 334 23.26 -74.58 11.68
C GLN A 334 24.18 -75.60 10.99
N SER A 335 25.34 -75.79 11.59
CA SER A 335 26.20 -76.96 11.44
C SER A 335 25.57 -78.17 12.10
N ALA A 336 25.37 -79.27 11.37
CA ALA A 336 25.22 -80.61 11.97
C ALA A 336 25.51 -81.74 10.96
N ARG A 337 26.54 -82.52 11.34
CA ARG A 337 26.87 -83.92 11.01
C ARG A 337 27.37 -84.27 9.60
#